data_AF-A0A529HS12-F1
#
_entry.id   AF-A0A529HS12-F1
#
_cell.length_a   1.000
_cell.length_b   1.000
_cell.length_c   1.000
_cell.angle_alpha   90.00
_cell.angle_beta   90.00
_cell.angle_gamma   90.00
#
_symmetry.space_group_name_H-M   'P 1'
#
loop_
_entity.id
_entity.type
_entity.pdbx_description
1 polymer ?
#
loop_
_entity_poly.entity_id
_entity_poly.type
_entity_poly.pdbx_seq_one_letter_code
_entity_poly.pdbx_strand_id
1 'polypeptide(L)'
;PHVLFYGHYDVQPVDPIELWESDPFAPAIKEIEPGRKIITGRGSADDKGQLMTFVEACRAWKQVHGGLPCRITILFEGEEESGSPSLKPFLAANAAELKTDFALVCDTGMWDRETPSICVSLRGMVGEEITVKAADRDLHSGLYGGAAANPIRILAGILADIHDKDGRITIPGFYDGVEETPSQVLKSWETLGETAESFLGPIGLSILAGEKGRSVLE
;
A
#
# COMPACT_ATOMS: atom_id res chain seq x y z
N PRO A 1 16.03 8.29 -25.19
CA PRO A 1 15.25 7.30 -24.41
C PRO A 1 13.75 7.59 -24.54
N HIS A 2 12.92 6.55 -24.48
CA HIS A 2 11.48 6.64 -24.28
C HIS A 2 11.19 6.27 -22.83
N VAL A 3 10.45 7.12 -22.14
CA VAL A 3 10.04 6.93 -20.75
C VAL A 3 8.52 6.82 -20.68
N LEU A 4 8.02 5.85 -19.92
CA LEU A 4 6.63 5.75 -19.53
C LEU A 4 6.51 6.17 -18.06
N PHE A 5 5.57 7.04 -17.75
CA PHE A 5 5.17 7.32 -16.38
C PHE A 5 3.79 6.71 -16.13
N TYR A 6 3.69 5.92 -15.08
CA TYR A 6 2.44 5.37 -14.58
C TYR A 6 2.05 6.07 -13.26
N GLY A 7 0.75 6.29 -13.10
CA GLY A 7 0.13 6.72 -11.84
C GLY A 7 -1.37 6.43 -11.90
N HIS A 8 -2.08 6.60 -10.79
CA HIS A 8 -3.52 6.36 -10.73
C HIS A 8 -4.29 7.57 -10.18
N TYR A 9 -5.55 7.73 -10.57
CA TYR A 9 -6.38 8.88 -10.18
C TYR A 9 -7.60 8.51 -9.32
N ASP A 10 -7.91 7.23 -9.17
CA ASP A 10 -8.81 6.75 -8.13
C ASP A 10 -8.15 6.85 -6.76
N VAL A 11 -8.96 6.78 -5.71
CA VAL A 11 -8.52 7.01 -4.33
C VAL A 11 -9.34 6.15 -3.38
N GLN A 12 -8.76 5.75 -2.25
CA GLN A 12 -9.49 5.06 -1.18
C GLN A 12 -10.76 5.80 -0.71
N PRO A 13 -11.77 5.07 -0.17
CA PRO A 13 -12.91 5.65 0.54
C PRO A 13 -12.51 6.57 1.71
N VAL A 14 -13.45 7.37 2.20
CA VAL A 14 -13.20 8.38 3.25
C VAL A 14 -13.87 8.06 4.59
N ASP A 15 -14.58 6.94 4.67
CA ASP A 15 -15.25 6.53 5.90
C ASP A 15 -14.24 6.07 6.96
N PRO A 16 -14.48 6.39 8.26
CA PRO A 16 -15.56 7.23 8.77
C PRO A 16 -15.30 8.73 8.57
N ILE A 17 -16.26 9.42 7.92
CA ILE A 17 -16.12 10.84 7.54
C ILE A 17 -15.96 11.77 8.74
N GLU A 18 -16.54 11.41 9.89
CA GLU A 18 -16.52 12.20 11.12
C GLU A 18 -15.15 12.27 11.80
N LEU A 19 -14.20 11.40 11.44
CA LEU A 19 -12.83 11.46 11.92
C LEU A 19 -11.96 12.45 11.14
N TRP A 20 -12.46 12.98 10.01
CA TRP A 20 -11.76 14.00 9.26
C TRP A 20 -11.92 15.38 9.92
N GLU A 21 -10.81 16.09 10.11
CA GLU A 21 -10.84 17.47 10.62
C GLU A 21 -11.36 18.49 9.61
N SER A 22 -11.40 18.13 8.33
CA SER A 22 -11.83 18.98 7.21
C SER A 22 -12.40 18.10 6.10
N ASP A 23 -13.21 18.67 5.20
CA ASP A 23 -13.75 17.91 4.07
C ASP A 23 -12.61 17.22 3.28
N PRO A 24 -12.62 15.88 3.15
CA PRO A 24 -11.55 15.14 2.51
C PRO A 24 -11.32 15.55 1.05
N PHE A 25 -12.33 16.08 0.37
CA PHE A 25 -12.22 16.51 -1.03
C PHE A 25 -12.06 18.03 -1.19
N ALA A 26 -11.84 18.76 -0.10
CA ALA A 26 -11.46 20.17 -0.10
C ALA A 26 -9.99 20.32 0.30
N PRO A 27 -9.02 20.13 -0.63
CA PRO A 27 -7.61 20.12 -0.27
C PRO A 27 -7.15 21.47 0.29
N ALA A 28 -6.36 21.44 1.35
CA ALA A 28 -5.87 22.63 2.03
C ALA A 28 -4.40 22.51 2.42
N ILE A 29 -3.70 23.65 2.47
CA ILE A 29 -2.37 23.70 3.07
C ILE A 29 -2.55 23.89 4.58
N LYS A 30 -2.02 22.95 5.36
CA LYS A 30 -2.05 23.00 6.82
C LYS A 30 -0.63 23.05 7.38
N GLU A 31 -0.40 23.91 8.36
CA GLU A 31 0.83 23.90 9.15
C GLU A 31 0.61 22.99 10.37
N ILE A 32 1.41 21.93 10.48
CA ILE A 32 1.30 20.94 11.56
C ILE A 32 2.32 21.16 12.67
N GLU A 33 3.43 21.82 12.35
CA GLU A 33 4.49 22.28 13.27
C GLU A 33 5.08 23.57 12.69
N PRO A 34 5.77 24.41 13.49
CA PRO A 34 6.40 25.64 12.98
C PRO A 34 7.29 25.39 11.76
N GLY A 35 6.93 25.98 10.62
CA GLY A 35 7.63 25.81 9.34
C GLY A 35 7.32 24.51 8.60
N ARG A 36 6.48 23.62 9.15
CA ARG A 36 6.10 22.34 8.55
C ARG A 36 4.69 22.41 7.98
N LYS A 37 4.60 22.63 6.67
CA LYS A 37 3.36 22.63 5.91
C LYS A 37 3.13 21.28 5.20
N ILE A 38 1.88 20.85 5.15
CA ILE A 38 1.40 19.68 4.41
C ILE A 38 0.19 20.06 3.56
N ILE A 39 -0.14 19.25 2.57
CA ILE A 39 -1.42 19.31 1.85
C ILE A 39 -2.33 18.23 2.44
N THR A 40 -3.41 18.63 3.09
CA THR A 40 -4.44 17.72 3.58
C THR A 40 -5.49 17.51 2.49
N GLY A 41 -5.90 16.26 2.26
CA GLY A 41 -6.98 15.90 1.33
C GLY A 41 -6.85 14.45 0.87
N ARG A 42 -7.96 13.77 0.63
CA ARG A 42 -7.99 12.40 0.08
C ARG A 42 -7.37 12.40 -1.31
N GLY A 43 -6.33 11.59 -1.46
CA GLY A 43 -5.56 11.43 -2.69
C GLY A 43 -4.39 12.41 -2.84
N SER A 44 -4.11 13.25 -1.83
CA SER A 44 -3.02 14.24 -1.94
C SER A 44 -1.63 13.62 -2.04
N ALA A 45 -1.44 12.43 -1.45
CA ALA A 45 -0.18 11.69 -1.44
C ALA A 45 -0.29 10.27 -2.04
N ASP A 46 -1.46 9.91 -2.56
CA ASP A 46 -1.79 8.55 -3.02
C ASP A 46 -2.96 8.62 -4.03
N ASP A 47 -2.70 8.83 -5.32
CA ASP A 47 -1.41 9.19 -5.96
C ASP A 47 -1.49 10.54 -6.70
N LYS A 48 -2.58 11.30 -6.55
CA LYS A 48 -2.83 12.51 -7.37
C LYS A 48 -1.74 13.57 -7.25
N GLY A 49 -1.10 13.69 -6.09
CA GLY A 49 -0.02 14.66 -5.87
C GLY A 49 1.21 14.34 -6.72
N GLN A 50 1.67 13.09 -6.71
CA GLN A 50 2.85 12.63 -7.44
C GLN A 50 2.54 12.51 -8.93
N LEU A 51 1.36 11.99 -9.28
CA LEU A 51 0.82 12.00 -10.64
C LEU A 51 0.89 13.40 -11.26
N MET A 52 0.32 14.40 -10.57
CA MET A 52 0.31 15.77 -11.07
C MET A 52 1.70 16.42 -11.06
N THR A 53 2.58 16.02 -10.12
CA THR A 53 3.97 16.49 -10.09
C THR A 53 4.69 16.17 -11.40
N PHE A 54 4.52 14.96 -11.94
CA PHE A 54 5.14 14.55 -13.20
C PHE A 54 4.56 15.33 -14.40
N VAL A 55 3.25 15.54 -14.42
CA VAL A 55 2.56 16.33 -15.46
C VAL A 55 3.05 17.79 -15.45
N GLU A 56 3.10 18.42 -14.28
CA GLU A 56 3.54 19.80 -14.14
C GLU A 56 5.03 19.97 -14.43
N ALA A 57 5.88 18.99 -14.10
CA ALA A 57 7.28 18.99 -14.51
C ALA A 57 7.43 18.98 -16.05
N CYS A 58 6.65 18.15 -16.74
CA CYS A 58 6.61 18.12 -18.21
C CYS A 58 6.16 19.48 -18.80
N ARG A 59 5.12 20.10 -18.21
CA ARG A 59 4.62 21.41 -18.63
C ARG A 59 5.65 22.51 -18.43
N ALA A 60 6.26 22.59 -17.24
CA ALA A 60 7.28 23.56 -16.91
C ALA A 60 8.50 23.42 -17.83
N TRP A 61 8.97 22.19 -18.06
CA TRP A 61 10.08 21.94 -18.98
C TRP A 61 9.76 22.40 -20.39
N LYS A 62 8.58 22.04 -20.92
CA LYS A 62 8.15 22.44 -22.25
C LYS A 62 8.00 23.96 -22.38
N GLN A 63 7.55 24.64 -21.34
CA GLN A 63 7.44 26.10 -21.32
C GLN A 63 8.81 26.79 -21.43
N VAL A 64 9.83 26.25 -20.76
CA VAL A 64 11.19 26.83 -20.76
C VAL A 64 11.99 26.45 -22.01
N HIS A 65 11.83 25.22 -22.50
CA HIS A 65 12.69 24.65 -23.55
C HIS A 65 12.00 24.44 -24.91
N GLY A 66 10.70 24.69 -25.01
CA GLY A 66 9.91 24.56 -26.25
C GLY A 66 9.48 23.13 -26.61
N GLY A 67 9.97 22.12 -25.91
CA GLY A 67 9.65 20.71 -26.14
C GLY A 67 10.04 19.83 -24.95
N LEU A 68 9.64 18.57 -24.97
CA LEU A 68 10.06 17.58 -23.98
C LEU A 68 11.50 17.10 -24.29
N PRO A 69 12.30 16.74 -23.26
CA PRO A 69 13.70 16.36 -23.46
C PRO A 69 13.84 14.96 -24.09
N CYS A 70 12.77 14.16 -24.07
CA CYS A 70 12.71 12.80 -24.59
C CYS A 70 11.27 12.44 -24.97
N ARG A 71 11.07 11.23 -25.52
CA ARG A 71 9.72 10.70 -25.77
C ARG A 71 9.12 10.25 -24.44
N ILE A 72 7.93 10.75 -24.12
CA ILE A 72 7.23 10.45 -22.87
C ILE A 72 5.86 9.86 -23.20
N THR A 73 5.55 8.71 -22.61
CA THR A 73 4.19 8.16 -22.51
C THR A 73 3.68 8.38 -21.10
N ILE A 74 2.44 8.84 -20.97
CA ILE A 74 1.74 8.95 -19.68
C ILE A 74 0.63 7.91 -19.70
N LEU A 75 0.65 6.99 -18.73
CA LEU A 75 -0.35 5.95 -18.54
C LEU A 75 -1.03 6.18 -17.19
N PHE A 76 -2.27 6.64 -17.19
CA PHE A 76 -3.05 6.80 -15.97
C PHE A 76 -4.24 5.85 -15.96
N GLU A 77 -4.47 5.22 -14.82
CA GLU A 77 -5.65 4.39 -14.58
C GLU A 77 -6.48 4.89 -13.39
N GLY A 78 -7.63 4.27 -13.18
CA GLY A 78 -8.56 4.63 -12.12
C GLY A 78 -9.16 3.42 -11.41
N GLU A 79 -8.40 2.32 -11.32
CA GLU A 79 -8.82 1.10 -10.62
C GLU A 79 -7.71 0.54 -9.71
N GLU A 80 -6.64 1.26 -9.44
CA GLU A 80 -5.49 0.78 -8.64
C GLU A 80 -5.95 0.35 -7.24
N GLU A 81 -6.76 1.20 -6.61
CA GLU A 81 -7.28 1.02 -5.25
C GLU A 81 -8.34 -0.09 -5.18
N SER A 82 -8.70 -0.64 -6.35
CA SER A 82 -9.62 -1.75 -6.57
C SER A 82 -8.94 -2.97 -7.23
N GLY A 83 -7.61 -2.99 -7.28
CA GLY A 83 -6.80 -4.12 -7.77
C GLY A 83 -6.54 -4.14 -9.28
N SER A 84 -6.76 -3.03 -9.99
CA SER A 84 -6.44 -2.84 -11.42
C SER A 84 -6.94 -3.96 -12.36
N PRO A 85 -8.21 -4.42 -12.28
CA PRO A 85 -8.67 -5.58 -13.04
C PRO A 85 -8.54 -5.38 -14.57
N SER A 86 -8.65 -4.15 -15.06
CA SER A 86 -8.55 -3.84 -16.49
C SER A 86 -7.12 -3.57 -16.98
N LEU A 87 -6.19 -3.23 -16.08
CA LEU A 87 -4.84 -2.80 -16.46
C LEU A 87 -4.08 -3.90 -17.20
N LYS A 88 -4.02 -5.11 -16.65
CA LYS A 88 -3.24 -6.20 -17.25
C LYS A 88 -3.74 -6.57 -18.66
N PRO A 89 -5.04 -6.75 -18.91
CA PRO A 89 -5.57 -6.89 -20.28
C PRO A 89 -5.21 -5.72 -21.19
N PHE A 90 -5.31 -4.48 -20.71
CA PHE A 90 -4.97 -3.28 -21.49
C PHE A 90 -3.49 -3.25 -21.89
N LEU A 91 -2.58 -3.53 -20.94
CA LEU A 91 -1.15 -3.60 -21.20
C LEU A 91 -0.81 -4.66 -22.25
N ALA A 92 -1.44 -5.84 -22.17
CA ALA A 92 -1.24 -6.91 -23.14
C ALA A 92 -1.71 -6.53 -24.55
N ALA A 93 -2.90 -5.90 -24.66
CA ALA A 93 -3.47 -5.46 -25.93
C ALA A 93 -2.67 -4.33 -26.60
N ASN A 94 -2.04 -3.46 -25.80
CA ASN A 94 -1.32 -2.28 -26.27
C ASN A 94 0.21 -2.38 -26.12
N ALA A 95 0.75 -3.59 -25.92
CA ALA A 95 2.17 -3.81 -25.60
C ALA A 95 3.13 -3.19 -26.63
N ALA A 96 2.75 -3.18 -27.92
CA ALA A 96 3.56 -2.59 -28.97
C ALA A 96 3.66 -1.06 -28.87
N GLU A 97 2.59 -0.38 -28.44
CA GLU A 97 2.55 1.06 -28.27
C GLU A 97 3.21 1.51 -26.97
N LEU A 98 3.02 0.73 -25.90
CA LEU A 98 3.54 1.02 -24.56
C LEU A 98 5.00 0.60 -24.36
N LYS A 99 5.62 -0.05 -25.35
CA LYS A 99 7.03 -0.43 -25.29
C LYS A 99 7.89 0.82 -25.08
N THR A 100 8.67 0.80 -24.00
CA THR A 100 9.46 1.93 -23.51
C THR A 100 10.85 1.44 -23.07
N ASP A 101 11.83 2.35 -22.93
CA ASP A 101 13.14 2.00 -22.37
C ASP A 101 13.08 1.94 -20.83
N PHE A 102 12.26 2.80 -20.23
CA PHE A 102 12.06 2.89 -18.78
C PHE A 102 10.59 3.10 -18.44
N ALA A 103 10.14 2.47 -17.37
CA ALA A 103 8.86 2.76 -16.71
C ALA A 103 9.15 3.37 -15.34
N LEU A 104 8.51 4.50 -15.05
CA LEU A 104 8.60 5.22 -13.79
C LEU A 104 7.25 5.10 -13.10
N VAL A 105 7.27 4.69 -11.84
CA VAL A 105 6.13 4.63 -10.93
C VAL A 105 6.54 5.42 -9.69
N CYS A 106 5.75 6.42 -9.31
CA CYS A 106 6.08 7.33 -8.20
C CYS A 106 5.01 7.27 -7.10
N ASP A 107 4.74 6.06 -6.64
CA ASP A 107 3.62 5.75 -5.75
C ASP A 107 4.09 4.98 -4.49
N THR A 108 5.20 5.47 -3.91
CA THR A 108 5.83 4.90 -2.71
C THR A 108 6.33 6.00 -1.80
N GLY A 109 6.60 5.66 -0.54
CA GLY A 109 7.21 6.57 0.43
C GLY A 109 8.72 6.77 0.27
N MET A 110 9.22 7.82 0.93
CA MET A 110 10.63 8.01 1.24
C MET A 110 10.97 7.32 2.57
N TRP A 111 12.26 7.05 2.80
CA TRP A 111 12.79 6.51 4.05
C TRP A 111 12.41 7.39 5.24
N ASP A 112 12.75 8.68 5.12
CA ASP A 112 12.39 9.71 6.07
C ASP A 112 12.13 11.02 5.31
N ARG A 113 11.98 12.13 6.02
CA ARG A 113 11.70 13.44 5.44
C ARG A 113 12.87 14.01 4.61
N GLU A 114 14.10 13.65 4.92
CA GLU A 114 15.33 14.23 4.36
C GLU A 114 16.03 13.29 3.38
N THR A 115 15.72 12.00 3.44
CA THR A 115 16.40 10.93 2.71
C THR A 115 15.50 10.38 1.60
N PRO A 116 15.77 10.70 0.32
CA PRO A 116 15.04 10.11 -0.79
C PRO A 116 15.31 8.61 -0.90
N SER A 117 14.35 7.87 -1.45
CA SER A 117 14.45 6.43 -1.61
C SER A 117 14.11 6.01 -3.03
N ILE A 118 14.74 4.93 -3.47
CA ILE A 118 14.37 4.22 -4.70
C ILE A 118 13.80 2.89 -4.25
N CYS A 119 12.48 2.74 -4.40
CA CYS A 119 11.82 1.46 -4.18
C CYS A 119 12.22 0.50 -5.30
N VAL A 120 12.80 -0.64 -4.95
CA VAL A 120 13.26 -1.66 -5.92
C VAL A 120 12.34 -2.88 -5.98
N SER A 121 11.44 -3.03 -4.99
CA SER A 121 10.52 -4.15 -4.88
C SER A 121 9.37 -3.81 -3.95
N LEU A 122 8.19 -4.36 -4.25
CA LEU A 122 7.01 -4.33 -3.40
C LEU A 122 6.65 -5.76 -2.98
N ARG A 123 5.99 -5.92 -1.83
CA ARG A 123 5.37 -7.20 -1.47
C ARG A 123 4.20 -7.48 -2.41
N GLY A 124 3.97 -8.75 -2.71
CA GLY A 124 2.71 -9.18 -3.31
C GLY A 124 1.58 -9.17 -2.27
N MET A 125 0.35 -9.24 -2.74
CA MET A 125 -0.84 -9.34 -1.88
C MET A 125 -1.81 -10.37 -2.47
N VAL A 126 -2.44 -11.14 -1.58
CA VAL A 126 -3.56 -12.03 -1.90
C VAL A 126 -4.69 -11.71 -0.95
N GLY A 127 -5.84 -11.31 -1.51
CA GLY A 127 -7.08 -11.12 -0.77
C GLY A 127 -8.01 -12.30 -1.00
N GLU A 128 -8.55 -12.87 0.08
CA GLU A 128 -9.49 -13.99 0.04
C GLU A 128 -10.69 -13.72 0.94
N GLU A 129 -11.86 -14.23 0.56
CA GLU A 129 -13.09 -14.15 1.36
C GLU A 129 -13.47 -15.52 1.92
N ILE A 130 -13.62 -15.61 3.25
CA ILE A 130 -14.05 -16.83 3.94
C ILE A 130 -15.46 -16.64 4.47
N THR A 131 -16.42 -17.37 3.89
CA THR A 131 -17.81 -17.39 4.36
C THR A 131 -18.09 -18.63 5.22
N VAL A 132 -18.42 -18.42 6.49
CA VAL A 132 -18.87 -19.49 7.41
C VAL A 132 -20.37 -19.39 7.62
N LYS A 133 -21.13 -20.33 7.06
CA LYS A 133 -22.58 -20.46 7.28
C LYS A 133 -22.87 -21.64 8.20
N ALA A 134 -23.52 -21.38 9.34
CA ALA A 134 -23.85 -22.41 10.33
C ALA A 134 -25.35 -22.77 10.34
N ALA A 135 -26.23 -21.80 10.57
CA ALA A 135 -27.68 -21.99 10.61
C ALA A 135 -28.36 -21.45 9.35
N ASP A 136 -29.65 -21.77 9.18
CA ASP A 136 -30.47 -21.26 8.08
C ASP A 136 -31.03 -19.84 8.33
N ARG A 137 -30.86 -19.31 9.56
CA ARG A 137 -31.34 -18.00 10.04
C ARG A 137 -30.57 -17.55 11.29
N ASP A 138 -30.79 -16.30 11.70
CA ASP A 138 -30.30 -15.78 12.98
C ASP A 138 -31.00 -16.45 14.17
N LEU A 139 -30.23 -16.76 15.21
CA LEU A 139 -30.70 -17.53 16.37
C LEU A 139 -30.70 -16.69 17.64
N HIS A 140 -31.70 -16.90 18.50
CA HIS A 140 -31.72 -16.33 19.85
C HIS A 140 -30.58 -16.94 20.69
N SER A 141 -29.61 -16.12 21.10
CA SER A 141 -28.35 -16.57 21.73
C SER A 141 -28.53 -17.32 23.05
N GLY A 142 -29.57 -17.01 23.83
CA GLY A 142 -29.89 -17.76 25.07
C GLY A 142 -30.44 -19.17 24.83
N LEU A 143 -31.40 -19.32 23.91
CA LEU A 143 -32.06 -20.60 23.64
C LEU A 143 -31.12 -21.59 22.93
N TYR A 144 -30.31 -21.09 22.00
CA TYR A 144 -29.40 -21.92 21.19
C TYR A 144 -27.95 -21.86 21.68
N GLY A 145 -27.68 -21.10 22.73
CA GLY A 145 -26.35 -20.90 23.30
C GLY A 145 -25.74 -22.21 23.76
N GLY A 146 -24.65 -22.62 23.11
CA GLY A 146 -23.96 -23.88 23.40
C GLY A 146 -24.51 -25.11 22.68
N ALA A 147 -25.71 -25.03 22.08
CA ALA A 147 -26.31 -26.13 21.31
C ALA A 147 -26.06 -25.99 19.80
N ALA A 148 -26.17 -24.77 19.26
CA ALA A 148 -25.93 -24.51 17.84
C ALA A 148 -24.47 -24.08 17.59
N ALA A 149 -23.94 -24.42 16.42
CA ALA A 149 -22.65 -23.92 15.96
C ALA A 149 -22.70 -22.40 15.79
N ASN A 150 -21.76 -21.69 16.40
CA ASN A 150 -21.64 -20.24 16.25
C ASN A 150 -20.60 -19.94 15.15
N PRO A 151 -21.02 -19.40 13.99
CA PRO A 151 -20.11 -19.14 12.87
C PRO A 151 -18.99 -18.16 13.23
N ILE A 152 -19.23 -17.22 14.17
CA ILE A 152 -18.23 -16.27 14.66
C ILE A 152 -17.12 -17.00 15.42
N ARG A 153 -17.46 -18.01 16.24
CA ARG A 153 -16.45 -18.79 16.97
C ARG A 153 -15.58 -19.63 16.03
N ILE A 154 -16.19 -20.20 15.00
CA ILE A 154 -15.48 -20.98 13.99
C ILE A 154 -14.55 -20.07 13.20
N LEU A 155 -15.05 -18.93 12.71
CA LEU A 155 -14.26 -17.95 11.98
C LEU A 155 -13.10 -17.42 12.83
N ALA A 156 -13.35 -17.08 14.10
CA ALA A 156 -12.29 -16.66 15.02
C ALA A 156 -11.21 -17.72 15.22
N GLY A 157 -11.59 -19.00 15.28
CA GLY A 157 -10.64 -20.12 15.31
C GLY A 157 -9.80 -20.19 14.03
N ILE A 158 -10.44 -20.14 12.86
CA ILE A 158 -9.73 -20.15 11.57
C ILE A 158 -8.73 -19.00 11.49
N LEU A 159 -9.14 -17.77 11.84
CA LEU A 159 -8.27 -16.59 11.80
C LEU A 159 -7.12 -16.68 12.80
N ALA A 160 -7.38 -17.17 14.01
CA ALA A 160 -6.35 -17.38 15.02
C ALA A 160 -5.34 -18.44 14.58
N ASP A 161 -5.79 -19.49 13.91
CA ASP A 161 -4.93 -20.57 13.45
C ASP A 161 -3.96 -20.13 12.35
N ILE A 162 -4.20 -19.03 11.61
CA ILE A 162 -3.31 -18.56 10.51
C ILE A 162 -1.90 -18.21 11.02
N HIS A 163 -1.78 -17.74 12.26
CA HIS A 163 -0.49 -17.40 12.86
C HIS A 163 -0.26 -18.20 14.14
N ASP A 164 0.97 -18.67 14.34
CA ASP A 164 1.34 -19.28 15.62
C ASP A 164 1.70 -18.22 16.69
N LYS A 165 2.05 -18.69 17.88
CA LYS A 165 2.43 -17.84 19.02
C LYS A 165 3.68 -16.97 18.80
N ASP A 166 4.49 -17.29 17.79
CA ASP A 166 5.70 -16.56 17.43
C ASP A 166 5.46 -15.72 16.15
N GLY A 167 4.22 -15.59 15.67
CA GLY A 167 3.85 -14.78 14.50
C GLY A 167 4.13 -15.44 13.16
N ARG A 168 4.49 -16.73 13.14
CA ARG A 168 4.75 -17.48 11.90
C ARG A 168 3.44 -17.90 11.24
N ILE A 169 3.39 -17.83 9.92
CA ILE A 169 2.21 -18.28 9.17
C ILE A 169 2.13 -19.82 9.16
N THR A 170 0.99 -20.37 9.53
CA THR A 170 0.82 -21.83 9.73
C THR A 170 0.26 -22.56 8.52
N ILE A 171 -0.13 -21.83 7.47
CA ILE A 171 -0.72 -22.39 6.25
C ILE A 171 0.29 -23.36 5.62
N PRO A 172 -0.08 -24.64 5.39
CA PRO A 172 0.83 -25.61 4.80
C PRO A 172 1.40 -25.15 3.46
N GLY A 173 2.72 -25.23 3.31
CA GLY A 173 3.43 -24.81 2.09
C GLY A 173 3.59 -23.30 1.93
N PHE A 174 3.17 -22.47 2.89
CA PHE A 174 3.27 -21.00 2.77
C PHE A 174 4.71 -20.52 2.49
N TYR A 175 5.68 -21.14 3.16
CA TYR A 175 7.10 -20.77 3.02
C TYR A 175 7.80 -21.46 1.84
N ASP A 176 7.08 -22.28 1.06
CA ASP A 176 7.66 -22.93 -0.10
C ASP A 176 8.00 -21.86 -1.16
N GLY A 177 9.28 -21.68 -1.44
CA GLY A 177 9.76 -20.65 -2.37
C GLY A 177 9.96 -19.26 -1.76
N VAL A 178 9.78 -19.10 -0.44
CA VAL A 178 10.20 -17.89 0.27
C VAL A 178 11.72 -17.96 0.50
N GLU A 179 12.46 -17.13 -0.21
CA GLU A 179 13.91 -17.03 -0.03
C GLU A 179 14.26 -16.19 1.21
N GLU A 180 15.32 -16.59 1.92
CA GLU A 180 15.85 -15.77 3.01
C GLU A 180 16.45 -14.48 2.48
N THR A 181 16.20 -13.38 3.19
CA THR A 181 16.74 -12.07 2.84
C THR A 181 18.27 -12.13 2.73
N PRO A 182 18.87 -11.74 1.60
CA PRO A 182 20.31 -11.78 1.43
C PRO A 182 21.03 -10.96 2.52
N SER A 183 22.11 -11.51 3.09
CA SER A 183 22.82 -10.87 4.21
C SER A 183 23.35 -9.46 3.90
N GLN A 184 23.65 -9.15 2.65
CA GLN A 184 24.03 -7.81 2.22
C GLN A 184 22.88 -6.79 2.33
N VAL A 185 21.65 -7.23 2.09
CA VAL A 185 20.44 -6.40 2.20
C VAL A 185 20.16 -6.15 3.68
N LEU A 186 20.20 -7.19 4.52
CA LEU A 186 20.05 -7.06 5.98
C LEU A 186 21.05 -6.05 6.56
N LYS A 187 22.34 -6.17 6.21
CA LYS A 187 23.36 -5.20 6.65
C LYS A 187 23.09 -3.78 6.15
N SER A 188 22.54 -3.62 4.95
CA SER A 188 22.15 -2.29 4.44
C SER A 188 21.00 -1.71 5.27
N TRP A 189 19.99 -2.52 5.60
CA TRP A 189 18.86 -2.10 6.43
C TRP A 189 19.28 -1.77 7.86
N GLU A 190 20.23 -2.51 8.45
CA GLU A 190 20.80 -2.19 9.76
C GLU A 190 21.40 -0.76 9.81
N THR A 191 21.94 -0.25 8.70
CA THR A 191 22.50 1.11 8.66
C THR A 191 21.44 2.22 8.70
N LEU A 192 20.18 1.88 8.41
CA LEU A 192 19.07 2.83 8.47
C LEU A 192 18.66 3.14 9.92
N GLY A 193 19.05 2.28 10.88
CA GLY A 193 18.85 2.53 12.31
C GLY A 193 17.40 2.43 12.79
N GLU A 194 16.50 1.87 11.98
CA GLU A 194 15.09 1.68 12.33
C GLU A 194 14.92 0.68 13.46
N THR A 195 14.12 1.03 14.45
CA THR A 195 13.76 0.15 15.56
C THR A 195 12.25 -0.02 15.66
N ALA A 196 11.82 -1.01 16.44
CA ALA A 196 10.39 -1.17 16.73
C ALA A 196 9.81 0.11 17.35
N GLU A 197 10.57 0.77 18.21
CA GLU A 197 10.15 2.00 18.88
C GLU A 197 10.01 3.19 17.92
N SER A 198 10.96 3.38 16.99
CA SER A 198 10.86 4.47 16.00
C SER A 198 9.72 4.25 15.03
N PHE A 199 9.51 3.01 14.58
CA PHE A 199 8.49 2.66 13.60
C PHE A 199 7.08 2.65 14.19
N LEU A 200 6.91 2.00 15.35
CA LEU A 200 5.60 1.79 15.98
C LEU A 200 5.21 2.91 16.96
N GLY A 201 6.18 3.67 17.47
CA GLY A 201 5.95 4.75 18.43
C GLY A 201 4.93 5.80 17.96
N PRO A 202 4.96 6.26 16.70
CA PRO A 202 3.98 7.20 16.15
C PRO A 202 2.52 6.72 16.23
N ILE A 203 2.29 5.40 16.29
CA ILE A 203 0.96 4.78 16.43
C ILE A 203 0.72 4.21 17.83
N GLY A 204 1.58 4.55 18.81
CA GLY A 204 1.42 4.17 20.21
C GLY A 204 1.77 2.71 20.52
N LEU A 205 2.55 2.06 19.67
CA LEU A 205 2.98 0.67 19.83
C LEU A 205 4.51 0.58 20.02
N SER A 206 4.99 -0.55 20.54
CA SER A 206 6.42 -0.78 20.79
C SER A 206 6.89 -2.23 20.62
N ILE A 207 5.97 -3.17 20.38
CA ILE A 207 6.27 -4.59 20.24
C ILE A 207 5.87 -5.01 18.83
N LEU A 208 6.81 -5.60 18.09
CA LEU A 208 6.54 -6.15 16.77
C LEU A 208 5.58 -7.34 16.87
N ALA A 209 4.57 -7.34 16.00
CA ALA A 209 3.59 -8.43 15.90
C ALA A 209 3.96 -9.49 14.85
N GLY A 210 4.99 -9.22 14.02
CA GLY A 210 5.45 -10.14 12.97
C GLY A 210 6.17 -11.37 13.50
N GLU A 211 6.68 -12.20 12.57
CA GLU A 211 7.42 -13.42 12.90
C GLU A 211 8.64 -13.13 13.79
N LYS A 212 8.76 -13.85 14.89
CA LYS A 212 9.81 -13.66 15.88
C LYS A 212 11.19 -13.87 15.26
N GLY A 213 12.06 -12.88 15.43
CA GLY A 213 13.42 -12.90 14.88
C GLY A 213 13.56 -12.16 13.54
N ARG A 214 12.47 -11.61 13.01
CA ARG A 214 12.48 -10.68 11.87
C ARG A 214 12.50 -9.23 12.36
N SER A 215 13.23 -8.38 11.65
CA SER A 215 13.27 -6.93 11.91
C SER A 215 12.03 -6.22 11.35
N VAL A 216 11.90 -4.91 11.64
CA VAL A 216 10.85 -4.04 11.06
C VAL A 216 10.89 -4.03 9.53
N LEU A 217 12.09 -4.16 8.95
CA LEU A 217 12.35 -4.00 7.53
C LEU A 217 12.30 -5.31 6.75
N GLU A 218 12.20 -6.45 7.44
CA GLU A 218 11.99 -7.79 6.85
C GLU A 218 10.49 -8.08 6.64
#